data_AF-A0A2D3WH69-F1
#
_entry.id   AF-A0A2D3WH69-F1
#
_cell.length_a   1.000
_cell.length_b   1.000
_cell.length_c   1.000
_cell.angle_alpha   90.00
_cell.angle_beta   90.00
_cell.angle_gamma   90.00
#
_symmetry.space_group_name_H-M   'P 1'
#
loop_
_entity.id
_entity.type
_entity.pdbx_description
1 polymer ?
#
loop_
_entity_poly.entity_id
_entity_poly.type
_entity_poly.pdbx_seq_one_letter_code
_entity_poly.pdbx_strand_id
1 'polypeptide(L)'
;MSKSYQENASKALERYLADVAPYATQKVEEEQPQAAEVTVLAIRAFNGIVAMCQEELSDADEDHLQYVLSVMCHIDVNASGEVLCGQINGFISHYIEYYRPLSEGDDPYLAVSEENFIKLIRLKNYGEKLRYYLKNFILQHKKRKWYQFSISASKYRWAEDQLVDIETALATIKYRIEEDSDKMIQKIVDNFYIIYICLLALVKYSRLKQDLILELSVNAQIDRIFYMIDPSFQAHALKNKYLLYYHVVYELKELHSSILTDM
;
A
#
# COMPACT_ATOMS: atom_id res chain seq x y z
N MET A 1 -3.82 -8.92 -42.23
CA MET A 1 -4.32 -8.61 -40.86
C MET A 1 -3.36 -8.98 -39.71
N SER A 2 -2.26 -9.74 -39.91
CA SER A 2 -1.43 -10.23 -38.78
C SER A 2 -0.23 -9.37 -38.36
N LYS A 3 0.30 -8.47 -39.20
CA LYS A 3 1.45 -7.61 -38.84
C LYS A 3 1.10 -6.51 -37.83
N SER A 4 -0.06 -5.86 -38.01
CA SER A 4 -0.54 -4.77 -37.13
C SER A 4 -0.76 -5.20 -35.67
N TYR A 5 -1.24 -6.42 -35.43
CA TYR A 5 -1.43 -6.92 -34.06
C TYR A 5 -0.11 -7.22 -33.34
N GLN A 6 0.91 -7.70 -34.07
CA GLN A 6 2.23 -7.98 -33.47
C GLN A 6 2.99 -6.70 -33.18
N GLU A 7 2.95 -5.71 -34.08
CA GLU A 7 3.55 -4.40 -33.85
C GLU A 7 2.88 -3.67 -32.67
N ASN A 8 1.57 -3.78 -32.54
CA ASN A 8 0.84 -3.19 -31.40
C ASN A 8 1.17 -3.91 -30.08
N ALA A 9 1.29 -5.24 -30.09
CA ALA A 9 1.69 -6.01 -28.92
C ALA A 9 3.15 -5.71 -28.50
N SER A 10 4.08 -5.65 -29.47
CA SER A 10 5.49 -5.28 -29.22
C SER A 10 5.59 -3.89 -28.60
N LYS A 11 4.88 -2.91 -29.15
CA LYS A 11 4.85 -1.54 -28.60
C LYS A 11 4.27 -1.47 -27.19
N ALA A 12 3.24 -2.26 -26.90
CA ALA A 12 2.66 -2.32 -25.55
C ALA A 12 3.65 -2.93 -24.54
N LEU A 13 4.39 -3.96 -24.95
CA LEU A 13 5.43 -4.61 -24.14
C LEU A 13 6.62 -3.69 -23.91
N GLU A 14 7.13 -3.05 -24.97
CA GLU A 14 8.22 -2.08 -24.88
C GLU A 14 7.88 -0.92 -23.94
N ARG A 15 6.65 -0.38 -24.03
CA ARG A 15 6.17 0.65 -23.11
C ARG A 15 6.12 0.15 -21.67
N TYR A 16 5.55 -1.04 -21.45
CA TYR A 16 5.50 -1.62 -20.12
C TYR A 16 6.90 -1.80 -19.51
N LEU A 17 7.84 -2.37 -20.26
CA LEU A 17 9.22 -2.56 -19.79
C LEU A 17 9.93 -1.23 -19.54
N ALA A 18 9.69 -0.22 -20.37
CA ALA A 18 10.21 1.14 -20.15
C ALA A 18 9.64 1.78 -18.88
N ASP A 19 8.35 1.56 -18.59
CA ASP A 19 7.70 2.07 -17.37
C ASP A 19 8.19 1.34 -16.10
N VAL A 20 8.65 0.09 -16.23
CA VAL A 20 9.21 -0.70 -15.12
C VAL A 20 10.69 -0.42 -14.88
N ALA A 21 11.44 -0.08 -15.94
CA ALA A 21 12.90 0.10 -15.88
C ALA A 21 13.40 1.04 -14.76
N PRO A 22 12.74 2.16 -14.42
CA PRO A 22 13.18 3.02 -13.32
C PRO A 22 13.17 2.33 -11.94
N TYR A 23 12.31 1.32 -11.76
CA TYR A 23 12.22 0.55 -10.52
C TYR A 23 13.20 -0.64 -10.49
N ALA A 24 13.93 -0.88 -11.58
CA ALA A 24 14.92 -1.94 -11.68
C ALA A 24 16.26 -1.50 -11.07
N THR A 25 16.28 -1.27 -9.77
CA THR A 25 17.52 -1.17 -8.99
C THR A 25 17.36 -1.89 -7.66
N GLN A 26 18.35 -2.72 -7.31
CA GLN A 26 18.58 -3.15 -5.94
C GLN A 26 20.08 -3.12 -5.65
N LYS A 27 20.46 -2.32 -4.65
CA LYS A 27 21.34 -2.84 -3.60
C LYS A 27 20.44 -3.58 -2.63
N VAL A 28 20.77 -4.83 -2.36
CA VAL A 28 20.24 -5.58 -1.23
C VAL A 28 20.89 -4.98 0.02
N GLU A 29 20.12 -4.30 0.86
CA GLU A 29 20.54 -4.16 2.26
C GLU A 29 20.27 -5.49 2.94
N GLU A 30 21.33 -6.14 3.44
CA GLU A 30 21.19 -7.34 4.25
C GLU A 30 20.46 -6.99 5.55
N GLU A 31 19.29 -7.59 5.74
CA GLU A 31 18.51 -7.43 6.97
C GLU A 31 19.27 -8.03 8.16
N GLN A 32 19.56 -7.18 9.15
CA GLN A 32 20.09 -7.67 10.42
C GLN A 32 18.98 -8.34 11.25
N PRO A 33 19.22 -9.54 11.80
CA PRO A 33 18.23 -10.20 12.65
C PRO A 33 18.01 -9.38 13.93
N GLN A 34 16.78 -8.90 14.13
CA GLN A 34 16.36 -8.32 15.42
C GLN A 34 16.19 -9.42 16.47
N ALA A 35 16.76 -9.20 17.65
CA ALA A 35 16.62 -10.11 18.79
C ALA A 35 15.16 -10.13 19.30
N ALA A 36 14.66 -11.32 19.66
CA ALA A 36 13.28 -11.50 20.10
C ALA A 36 12.90 -10.65 21.33
N GLU A 37 13.85 -10.37 22.22
CA GLU A 37 13.65 -9.51 23.39
C GLU A 37 13.29 -8.06 23.01
N VAL A 38 13.87 -7.55 21.93
CA VAL A 38 13.59 -6.20 21.41
C VAL A 38 12.16 -6.13 20.88
N THR A 39 11.70 -7.17 20.18
CA THR A 39 10.32 -7.26 19.68
C THR A 39 9.29 -7.29 20.82
N VAL A 40 9.54 -8.06 21.89
CA VAL A 40 8.62 -8.13 23.04
C VAL A 40 8.50 -6.79 23.76
N LEU A 41 9.62 -6.09 23.95
CA LEU A 41 9.62 -4.74 24.53
C LEU A 41 8.84 -3.75 23.66
N ALA A 42 9.02 -3.82 22.35
CA ALA A 42 8.28 -2.97 21.41
C ALA A 42 6.76 -3.24 21.46
N ILE A 43 6.33 -4.50 21.55
CA ILE A 43 4.90 -4.85 21.71
C ILE A 43 4.35 -4.31 23.03
N ARG A 44 5.09 -4.42 24.14
CA ARG A 44 4.65 -3.86 25.42
C ARG A 44 4.51 -2.34 25.35
N ALA A 45 5.47 -1.66 24.74
CA ALA A 45 5.40 -0.21 24.53
C ALA A 45 4.20 0.18 23.67
N PHE A 46 3.95 -0.57 22.59
CA PHE A 46 2.79 -0.41 21.72
C PHE A 46 1.46 -0.55 22.48
N ASN A 47 1.30 -1.60 23.29
CA ASN A 47 0.08 -1.77 24.10
C ASN A 47 -0.10 -0.62 25.12
N GLY A 48 1.01 -0.10 25.65
CA GLY A 48 0.98 1.11 26.49
C GLY A 48 0.49 2.34 25.73
N ILE A 49 0.92 2.53 24.49
CA ILE A 49 0.44 3.60 23.60
C ILE A 49 -1.07 3.50 23.38
N VAL A 50 -1.57 2.31 23.05
CA VAL A 50 -3.01 2.07 22.84
C VAL A 50 -3.80 2.43 24.11
N ALA A 51 -3.36 1.94 25.27
CA ALA A 51 -4.00 2.22 26.55
C ALA A 51 -4.02 3.72 26.87
N MET A 52 -2.91 4.43 26.66
CA MET A 52 -2.86 5.89 26.85
C MET A 52 -3.86 6.63 25.97
N CYS A 53 -3.96 6.29 24.68
CA CYS A 53 -4.93 6.92 23.78
C CYS A 53 -6.38 6.63 24.19
N GLN A 54 -6.66 5.40 24.64
CA GLN A 54 -7.99 5.00 25.09
C GLN A 54 -8.38 5.69 26.40
N GLU A 55 -7.45 5.79 27.35
CA GLU A 55 -7.63 6.49 28.62
C GLU A 55 -7.84 7.99 28.42
N GLU A 56 -6.98 8.65 27.62
CA GLU A 56 -7.08 10.09 27.30
C GLU A 56 -8.47 10.44 26.76
N LEU A 57 -9.01 9.60 25.89
CA LEU A 57 -10.29 9.86 25.24
C LEU A 57 -11.49 9.21 25.93
N SER A 58 -11.30 8.44 27.00
CA SER A 58 -12.33 7.57 27.61
C SER A 58 -13.62 8.32 27.96
N ASP A 59 -13.49 9.38 28.74
CA ASP A 59 -14.56 10.27 29.20
C ASP A 59 -14.54 11.64 28.49
N ALA A 60 -13.93 11.70 27.30
CA ALA A 60 -13.81 12.94 26.54
C ALA A 60 -15.18 13.47 26.10
N ASP A 61 -15.47 14.73 26.43
CA ASP A 61 -16.61 15.46 25.93
C ASP A 61 -16.31 16.05 24.54
N GLU A 62 -17.31 16.73 23.97
CA GLU A 62 -17.20 17.34 22.65
C GLU A 62 -16.04 18.35 22.57
N ASP A 63 -15.90 19.21 23.58
CA ASP A 63 -14.88 20.26 23.61
C ASP A 63 -13.47 19.66 23.68
N HIS A 64 -13.29 18.60 24.46
CA HIS A 64 -12.02 17.87 24.52
C HIS A 64 -11.68 17.20 23.19
N LEU A 65 -12.64 16.54 22.54
CA LEU A 65 -12.42 15.91 21.23
C LEU A 65 -12.07 16.96 20.15
N GLN A 66 -12.76 18.10 20.15
CA GLN A 66 -12.43 19.23 19.27
C GLN A 66 -11.03 19.77 19.54
N TYR A 67 -10.64 19.87 20.82
CA TYR A 67 -9.30 20.31 21.20
C TYR A 67 -8.23 19.34 20.68
N VAL A 68 -8.38 18.03 20.90
CA VAL A 68 -7.44 17.02 20.41
C VAL A 68 -7.33 17.10 18.88
N LEU A 69 -8.45 17.13 18.17
CA LEU A 69 -8.47 17.17 16.71
C LEU A 69 -7.86 18.45 16.14
N SER A 70 -8.15 19.61 16.73
CA SER A 70 -7.63 20.89 16.23
C SER A 70 -6.16 21.13 16.62
N VAL A 71 -5.76 20.79 17.85
CA VAL A 71 -4.43 21.11 18.39
C VAL A 71 -3.42 20.03 18.06
N MET A 72 -3.77 18.76 18.24
CA MET A 72 -2.85 17.66 17.96
C MET A 72 -2.90 17.22 16.50
N CYS A 73 -4.09 17.25 15.88
CA CYS A 73 -4.28 16.74 14.54
C CYS A 73 -4.40 17.82 13.46
N HIS A 74 -4.52 19.10 13.84
CA HIS A 74 -4.76 20.21 12.92
C HIS A 74 -5.97 20.02 12.00
N ILE A 75 -7.00 19.33 12.52
CA ILE A 75 -8.27 19.07 11.86
C ILE A 75 -9.34 20.00 12.46
N ASP A 76 -9.96 20.81 11.61
CA ASP A 76 -11.11 21.62 12.00
C ASP A 76 -12.38 20.84 11.69
N VAL A 77 -12.95 20.20 12.70
CA VAL A 77 -14.21 19.43 12.56
C VAL A 77 -15.44 20.29 12.27
N ASN A 78 -15.34 21.62 12.34
CA ASN A 78 -16.40 22.52 11.89
C ASN A 78 -16.28 22.85 10.40
N ALA A 79 -15.19 22.45 9.74
CA ALA A 79 -15.03 22.59 8.30
C ALA A 79 -16.00 21.66 7.56
N SER A 80 -16.54 22.13 6.44
CA SER A 80 -17.53 21.37 5.67
C SER A 80 -16.91 20.43 4.65
N GLY A 81 -17.41 19.19 4.60
CA GLY A 81 -17.28 18.29 3.45
C GLY A 81 -15.85 18.07 2.97
N GLU A 82 -15.56 18.49 1.73
CA GLU A 82 -14.26 18.28 1.07
C GLU A 82 -13.07 18.86 1.86
N VAL A 83 -13.27 19.96 2.58
CA VAL A 83 -12.19 20.58 3.37
C VAL A 83 -11.79 19.68 4.53
N LEU A 84 -12.77 19.17 5.28
CA LEU A 84 -12.54 18.24 6.38
C LEU A 84 -11.91 16.93 5.89
N CYS A 85 -12.44 16.36 4.81
CA CYS A 85 -11.86 15.17 4.19
C CYS A 85 -10.42 15.42 3.71
N GLY A 86 -10.14 16.60 3.16
CA GLY A 86 -8.80 17.02 2.75
C GLY A 86 -7.82 17.14 3.92
N GLN A 87 -8.26 17.70 5.05
CA GLN A 87 -7.46 17.80 6.28
C GLN A 87 -7.13 16.42 6.84
N ILE A 88 -8.13 15.52 6.95
CA ILE A 88 -7.93 14.14 7.40
C ILE A 88 -6.95 13.40 6.47
N ASN A 89 -7.17 13.49 5.16
CA ASN A 89 -6.30 12.87 4.15
C ASN A 89 -4.85 13.36 4.27
N GLY A 90 -4.68 14.69 4.35
CA GLY A 90 -3.36 15.34 4.44
C GLY A 90 -2.63 14.98 5.73
N PHE A 91 -3.34 14.93 6.85
CA PHE A 91 -2.79 14.51 8.13
C PHE A 91 -2.27 13.06 8.07
N ILE A 92 -3.10 12.12 7.60
CA ILE A 92 -2.72 10.70 7.49
C ILE A 92 -1.56 10.53 6.50
N SER A 93 -1.60 11.20 5.34
CA SER A 93 -0.49 11.23 4.38
C SER A 93 0.82 11.69 5.02
N HIS A 94 0.79 12.75 5.82
CA HIS A 94 2.00 13.30 6.45
C HIS A 94 2.75 12.28 7.31
N TYR A 95 2.03 11.38 7.98
CA TYR A 95 2.62 10.40 8.89
C TYR A 95 2.89 9.02 8.27
N ILE A 96 2.37 8.77 7.06
CA ILE A 96 2.58 7.52 6.31
C ILE A 96 3.58 7.70 5.17
N GLU A 97 3.56 8.85 4.49
CA GLU A 97 4.43 9.12 3.35
C GLU A 97 5.87 9.41 3.80
N TYR A 98 6.84 8.81 3.12
CA TYR A 98 8.24 9.17 3.27
C TYR A 98 8.54 10.40 2.40
N TYR A 99 8.11 11.58 2.85
CA TYR A 99 8.50 12.82 2.17
C TYR A 99 9.94 13.17 2.57
N ARG A 100 10.92 12.57 1.89
CA ARG A 100 12.26 13.17 1.85
C ARG A 100 12.14 14.36 0.90
N PRO A 101 12.41 15.61 1.33
CA PRO A 101 12.58 16.69 0.37
C PRO A 101 13.69 16.22 -0.59
N LEU A 102 13.35 16.09 -1.88
CA LEU A 102 14.29 15.71 -2.93
C LEU A 102 15.53 16.59 -2.77
N SER A 103 16.62 16.03 -2.27
CA SER A 103 17.91 16.69 -2.42
C SER A 103 18.25 16.66 -3.91
N GLU A 104 18.92 17.69 -4.44
CA GLU A 104 19.34 17.69 -5.85
C GLU A 104 20.12 16.40 -6.15
N GLY A 105 19.50 15.46 -6.86
CA GLY A 105 20.08 14.18 -7.24
C GLY A 105 19.40 12.92 -6.68
N ASP A 106 18.39 13.02 -5.81
CA ASP A 106 17.61 11.85 -5.38
C ASP A 106 16.70 11.34 -6.52
N ASP A 107 16.73 10.04 -6.79
CA ASP A 107 15.89 9.41 -7.81
C ASP A 107 14.41 9.42 -7.37
N PRO A 108 13.49 10.08 -8.11
CA PRO A 108 12.07 10.17 -7.75
C PRO A 108 11.36 8.81 -7.72
N TYR A 109 11.94 7.78 -8.34
CA TYR A 109 11.43 6.41 -8.33
C TYR A 109 11.90 5.61 -7.10
N LEU A 110 12.85 6.14 -6.33
CA LEU A 110 13.31 5.56 -5.05
C LEU A 110 12.54 6.10 -3.84
N ALA A 111 11.86 7.24 -3.97
CA ALA A 111 11.06 7.84 -2.90
C ALA A 111 9.78 7.02 -2.63
N VAL A 112 9.56 6.65 -1.36
CA VAL A 112 8.35 5.96 -0.93
C VAL A 112 7.23 6.97 -0.78
N SER A 113 6.40 7.06 -1.81
CA SER A 113 5.16 7.84 -1.80
C SER A 113 3.97 6.95 -2.14
N GLU A 114 2.79 7.30 -1.63
CA GLU A 114 1.57 6.59 -1.97
C GLU A 114 1.27 6.66 -3.47
N GLU A 115 1.58 7.78 -4.12
CA GLU A 115 1.40 7.93 -5.55
C GLU A 115 2.25 6.91 -6.34
N ASN A 116 3.52 6.75 -5.96
CA ASN A 116 4.41 5.76 -6.56
C ASN A 116 3.95 4.33 -6.27
N PHE A 117 3.50 4.07 -5.04
CA PHE A 117 2.95 2.77 -4.66
C PHE A 117 1.72 2.39 -5.49
N ILE A 118 0.78 3.32 -5.68
CA ILE A 118 -0.40 3.12 -6.53
C ILE A 118 0.03 2.90 -8.00
N LYS A 119 1.02 3.64 -8.50
CA LYS A 119 1.57 3.43 -9.85
C LYS A 119 2.15 2.01 -10.00
N LEU A 120 2.91 1.53 -9.03
CA LEU A 120 3.46 0.18 -9.02
C LEU A 120 2.35 -0.89 -9.04
N ILE A 121 1.30 -0.73 -8.25
CA ILE A 121 0.15 -1.67 -8.26
C ILE A 121 -0.55 -1.66 -9.63
N ARG A 122 -0.74 -0.49 -10.24
CA ARG A 122 -1.31 -0.38 -11.59
C ARG A 122 -0.43 -1.07 -12.62
N LEU A 123 0.89 -0.88 -12.54
CA LEU A 123 1.86 -1.55 -13.43
C LEU A 123 1.86 -3.07 -13.24
N LYS A 124 1.80 -3.57 -12.00
CA LYS A 124 1.64 -5.00 -11.71
C LYS A 124 0.38 -5.56 -12.38
N ASN A 125 -0.76 -4.91 -12.20
CA ASN A 125 -2.02 -5.35 -12.79
C ASN A 125 -2.01 -5.31 -14.32
N TYR A 126 -1.34 -4.33 -14.91
CA TYR A 126 -1.16 -4.26 -16.36
C TYR A 126 -0.24 -5.38 -16.87
N GLY A 127 0.90 -5.62 -16.22
CA GLY A 127 1.81 -6.71 -16.54
C GLY A 127 1.15 -8.08 -16.44
N GLU A 128 0.32 -8.32 -15.42
CA GLU A 128 -0.44 -9.57 -15.29
C GLU A 128 -1.43 -9.79 -16.45
N LYS A 129 -2.08 -8.73 -16.93
CA LYS A 129 -2.93 -8.80 -18.13
C LYS A 129 -2.11 -9.16 -19.38
N LEU A 130 -0.94 -8.53 -19.57
CA LEU A 130 -0.05 -8.85 -20.68
C LEU A 130 0.44 -10.31 -20.63
N ARG A 131 0.88 -10.76 -19.45
CA ARG A 131 1.25 -12.15 -19.17
C ARG A 131 0.12 -13.12 -19.52
N TYR A 132 -1.11 -12.82 -19.12
CA TYR A 132 -2.28 -13.63 -19.46
C TYR A 132 -2.50 -13.73 -20.97
N TYR A 133 -2.42 -12.62 -21.70
CA TYR A 133 -2.58 -12.60 -23.16
C TYR A 133 -1.48 -13.41 -23.87
N LEU A 134 -0.22 -13.27 -23.45
CA LEU A 134 0.89 -14.06 -24.01
C LEU A 134 0.76 -15.54 -23.70
N LYS A 135 0.44 -15.93 -22.46
CA LYS A 135 0.23 -17.35 -22.10
C LYS A 135 -0.90 -17.97 -22.91
N ASN A 136 -2.00 -17.25 -23.12
CA ASN A 136 -3.10 -17.72 -23.94
C ASN A 136 -2.73 -17.85 -25.42
N PHE A 137 -1.99 -16.88 -25.96
CA PHE A 137 -1.44 -16.97 -27.31
C PHE A 137 -0.59 -18.24 -27.47
N ILE A 138 0.38 -18.45 -26.58
CA ILE A 138 1.25 -19.64 -26.56
C ILE A 138 0.41 -20.93 -26.47
N LEU A 139 -0.57 -20.99 -25.55
CA LEU A 139 -1.42 -22.17 -25.34
C LEU A 139 -2.31 -22.50 -26.54
N GLN A 140 -2.98 -21.51 -27.13
CA GLN A 140 -3.83 -21.70 -28.30
C GLN A 140 -3.03 -22.22 -29.49
N HIS A 141 -1.80 -21.73 -29.66
CA HIS A 141 -0.92 -22.15 -30.73
C HIS A 141 -0.25 -23.51 -30.46
N LYS A 142 0.04 -23.88 -29.21
CA LYS A 142 0.49 -25.24 -28.82
C LYS A 142 -0.57 -26.32 -29.05
N LYS A 143 -1.84 -26.03 -28.79
CA LYS A 143 -2.95 -26.99 -28.94
C LYS A 143 -3.26 -27.30 -30.41
N ARG A 144 -3.02 -26.37 -31.33
CA ARG A 144 -3.25 -26.51 -32.79
C ARG A 144 -2.12 -27.26 -33.52
N LYS A 145 -1.68 -28.41 -32.98
CA LYS A 145 -0.60 -29.25 -33.56
C LYS A 145 -0.82 -29.67 -35.02
N TRP A 146 -2.04 -29.59 -35.57
CA TRP A 146 -2.36 -29.95 -36.96
C TRP A 146 -2.08 -28.83 -37.99
N TYR A 147 -1.77 -27.60 -37.56
CA TYR A 147 -1.44 -26.46 -38.45
C TYR A 147 0.04 -26.05 -38.38
N GLN A 148 0.95 -27.00 -38.17
CA GLN A 148 2.41 -26.78 -38.10
C GLN A 148 3.03 -26.14 -39.37
N PHE A 149 2.26 -25.92 -40.44
CA PHE A 149 2.73 -25.36 -41.70
C PHE A 149 2.41 -23.87 -41.93
N SER A 150 1.67 -23.18 -41.04
CA SER A 150 1.20 -21.80 -41.34
C SER A 150 1.78 -20.67 -40.47
N ILE A 151 2.49 -20.97 -39.37
CA ILE A 151 3.09 -19.95 -38.48
C ILE A 151 4.56 -20.27 -38.25
N SER A 152 5.45 -19.32 -38.51
CA SER A 152 6.90 -19.51 -38.37
C SER A 152 7.29 -19.78 -36.91
N ALA A 153 8.15 -20.77 -36.68
CA ALA A 153 8.70 -21.11 -35.36
C ALA A 153 9.33 -19.91 -34.63
N SER A 154 9.77 -18.88 -35.37
CA SER A 154 10.28 -17.62 -34.83
C SER A 154 9.25 -16.81 -34.04
N LYS A 155 7.96 -16.85 -34.39
CA LYS A 155 6.89 -16.11 -33.67
C LYS A 155 6.58 -16.71 -32.31
N TYR A 156 6.77 -18.01 -32.19
CA TYR A 156 6.57 -18.75 -30.96
C TYR A 156 7.70 -18.47 -29.96
N ARG A 157 8.96 -18.50 -30.43
CA ARG A 157 10.12 -18.13 -29.62
C ARG A 157 10.05 -16.69 -29.11
N TRP A 158 9.71 -15.74 -29.99
CA TRP A 158 9.51 -14.35 -29.56
C TRP A 158 8.50 -14.21 -28.41
N ALA A 159 7.36 -14.90 -28.48
CA ALA A 159 6.36 -14.82 -27.41
C ALA A 159 6.82 -15.47 -26.10
N GLU A 160 7.66 -16.49 -26.16
CA GLU A 160 8.30 -17.08 -24.97
C GLU A 160 9.33 -16.14 -24.37
N ASP A 161 10.18 -15.51 -25.20
CA ASP A 161 11.19 -14.54 -24.74
C ASP A 161 10.51 -13.34 -24.05
N GLN A 162 9.46 -12.79 -24.67
CA GLN A 162 8.67 -11.70 -24.07
C GLN A 162 7.95 -12.10 -22.78
N LEU A 163 7.59 -13.38 -22.64
CA LEU A 163 7.00 -13.88 -21.40
C LEU A 163 8.02 -13.88 -20.26
N VAL A 164 9.27 -14.24 -20.53
CA VAL A 164 10.38 -14.19 -19.55
C VAL A 164 10.65 -12.75 -19.11
N ASP A 165 10.67 -11.81 -20.06
CA ASP A 165 10.86 -10.39 -19.75
C ASP A 165 9.76 -9.85 -18.84
N ILE A 166 8.49 -10.20 -19.12
CA ILE A 166 7.36 -9.81 -18.25
C ILE A 166 7.42 -10.48 -16.89
N GLU A 167 7.77 -11.77 -16.82
CA GLU A 167 7.87 -12.46 -15.54
C GLU A 167 8.98 -11.86 -14.66
N THR A 168 10.10 -11.43 -15.28
CA THR A 168 11.17 -10.69 -14.60
C THR A 168 10.70 -9.31 -14.13
N ALA A 169 10.05 -8.53 -15.01
CA ALA A 169 9.51 -7.22 -14.67
C ALA A 169 8.45 -7.28 -13.55
N LEU A 170 7.57 -8.28 -13.58
CA LEU A 170 6.58 -8.53 -12.53
C LEU A 170 7.24 -8.90 -11.20
N ALA A 171 8.32 -9.68 -11.22
CA ALA A 171 9.08 -9.99 -10.01
C ALA A 171 9.71 -8.72 -9.41
N THR A 172 10.31 -7.86 -10.24
CA THR A 172 10.86 -6.56 -9.80
C THR A 172 9.79 -5.67 -9.18
N ILE A 173 8.64 -5.50 -9.85
CA ILE A 173 7.53 -4.70 -9.33
C ILE A 173 7.01 -5.29 -8.02
N LYS A 174 6.85 -6.61 -7.95
CA LYS A 174 6.36 -7.28 -6.74
C LYS A 174 7.31 -7.03 -5.56
N TYR A 175 8.62 -7.23 -5.77
CA TYR A 175 9.62 -6.95 -4.77
C TYR A 175 9.55 -5.49 -4.30
N ARG A 176 9.44 -4.54 -5.24
CA ARG A 176 9.38 -3.12 -4.89
C ARG A 176 8.13 -2.75 -4.09
N ILE A 177 6.97 -3.30 -4.44
CA ILE A 177 5.73 -3.13 -3.69
C ILE A 177 5.91 -3.66 -2.25
N GLU A 178 6.55 -4.82 -2.08
CA GLU A 178 6.81 -5.38 -0.75
C GLU A 178 7.74 -4.49 0.08
N GLU A 179 8.82 -3.99 -0.53
CA GLU A 179 9.78 -3.08 0.11
C GLU A 179 9.15 -1.74 0.52
N ASP A 180 8.39 -1.12 -0.38
CA ASP A 180 7.71 0.15 -0.12
C ASP A 180 6.63 -0.05 0.97
N SER A 181 5.92 -1.18 0.93
CA SER A 181 4.95 -1.58 1.96
C SER A 181 5.62 -1.76 3.34
N ASP A 182 6.76 -2.44 3.39
CA ASP A 182 7.58 -2.62 4.61
C ASP A 182 8.02 -1.27 5.21
N LYS A 183 8.41 -0.31 4.35
CA LYS A 183 8.79 1.04 4.79
C LYS A 183 7.58 1.85 5.30
N MET A 184 6.43 1.73 4.63
CA MET A 184 5.20 2.42 5.05
C MET A 184 4.70 1.91 6.40
N ILE A 185 4.69 0.59 6.64
CA ILE A 185 4.27 0.06 7.94
C ILE A 185 5.22 0.45 9.06
N GLN A 186 6.53 0.51 8.81
CA GLN A 186 7.48 1.01 9.81
C GLN A 186 7.16 2.46 10.19
N LYS A 187 6.76 3.31 9.23
CA LYS A 187 6.34 4.68 9.53
C LYS A 187 5.04 4.75 10.31
N ILE A 188 4.08 3.88 10.00
CA ILE A 188 2.85 3.77 10.79
C ILE A 188 3.17 3.38 12.23
N VAL A 189 4.10 2.44 12.44
CA VAL A 189 4.57 2.03 13.78
C VAL A 189 5.24 3.20 14.50
N ASP A 190 6.20 3.88 13.84
CA ASP A 190 6.95 4.99 14.42
C ASP A 190 6.03 6.14 14.85
N ASN A 191 4.94 6.36 14.11
CA ASN A 191 3.97 7.44 14.36
C ASN A 191 2.65 6.94 14.95
N PHE A 192 2.60 5.71 15.46
CA PHE A 192 1.33 5.05 15.78
C PHE A 192 0.49 5.84 16.78
N TYR A 193 1.10 6.42 17.82
CA TYR A 193 0.38 7.23 18.81
C TYR A 193 -0.43 8.35 18.16
N ILE A 194 0.20 9.13 17.28
CA ILE A 194 -0.41 10.31 16.64
C ILE A 194 -1.50 9.88 15.65
N ILE A 195 -1.24 8.83 14.86
CA ILE A 195 -2.23 8.29 13.92
C ILE A 195 -3.43 7.73 14.69
N TYR A 196 -3.20 6.90 15.70
CA TYR A 196 -4.25 6.21 16.45
C TYR A 196 -5.10 7.16 17.27
N ILE A 197 -4.50 8.13 17.99
CA ILE A 197 -5.28 9.11 18.76
C ILE A 197 -6.15 9.97 17.85
N CYS A 198 -5.64 10.34 16.66
CA CYS A 198 -6.41 11.07 15.66
C CYS A 198 -7.61 10.25 15.17
N LEU A 199 -7.39 9.00 14.73
CA LEU A 199 -8.45 8.15 14.23
C LEU A 199 -9.49 7.86 15.33
N LEU A 200 -9.05 7.56 16.56
CA LEU A 200 -9.92 7.31 17.69
C LEU A 200 -10.75 8.54 18.07
N ALA A 201 -10.13 9.74 18.11
CA ALA A 201 -10.84 10.99 18.36
C ALA A 201 -11.86 11.30 17.26
N LEU A 202 -11.53 11.07 15.99
CA LEU A 202 -12.47 11.24 14.88
C LEU A 202 -13.67 10.29 14.99
N VAL A 203 -13.46 9.01 15.31
CA VAL A 203 -14.56 8.03 15.52
C VAL A 203 -15.45 8.45 16.69
N LYS A 204 -14.85 8.87 17.82
CA LYS A 204 -15.64 9.31 18.97
C LYS A 204 -16.43 10.57 18.67
N TYR A 205 -15.79 11.54 18.01
CA TYR A 205 -16.43 12.80 17.64
C TYR A 205 -17.58 12.59 16.64
N SER A 206 -17.36 11.78 15.61
CA SER A 206 -18.38 11.47 14.61
C SER A 206 -19.61 10.82 15.24
N ARG A 207 -19.41 9.89 16.18
CA ARG A 207 -20.51 9.24 16.92
C ARG A 207 -21.26 10.21 17.83
N LEU A 208 -20.54 11.06 18.56
CA LEU A 208 -21.14 12.08 19.41
C LEU A 208 -22.02 13.03 18.59
N LYS A 209 -21.61 13.35 17.36
CA LYS A 209 -22.35 14.20 16.42
C LYS A 209 -23.34 13.46 15.52
N GLN A 210 -23.34 12.12 15.53
CA GLN A 210 -24.07 11.29 14.56
C GLN A 210 -23.74 11.66 13.10
N ASP A 211 -22.48 12.00 12.82
CA ASP A 211 -22.00 12.38 11.49
C ASP A 211 -21.51 11.15 10.72
N LEU A 212 -22.43 10.56 9.94
CA LEU A 212 -22.15 9.41 9.10
C LEU A 212 -21.08 9.69 8.02
N ILE A 213 -20.99 10.92 7.52
CA ILE A 213 -20.01 11.27 6.48
C ILE A 213 -18.61 11.23 7.07
N LEU A 214 -18.46 11.74 8.30
CA LEU A 214 -17.19 11.68 9.01
C LEU A 214 -16.82 10.24 9.35
N GLU A 215 -17.76 9.42 9.82
CA GLU A 215 -17.53 7.98 10.07
C GLU A 215 -16.99 7.25 8.84
N LEU A 216 -17.65 7.43 7.69
CA LEU A 216 -17.22 6.84 6.42
C LEU A 216 -15.84 7.36 5.97
N SER A 217 -15.56 8.64 6.22
CA SER A 217 -14.28 9.25 5.88
C SER A 217 -13.13 8.67 6.71
N VAL A 218 -13.37 8.45 8.01
CA VAL A 218 -12.42 7.78 8.89
C VAL A 218 -12.22 6.33 8.47
N ASN A 219 -13.32 5.61 8.18
CA ASN A 219 -13.24 4.21 7.75
C ASN A 219 -12.41 4.07 6.47
N ALA A 220 -12.60 4.97 5.50
CA ALA A 220 -11.82 5.01 4.28
C ALA A 220 -10.31 5.24 4.53
N GLN A 221 -9.92 5.97 5.58
CA GLN A 221 -8.51 6.10 5.96
C GLN A 221 -7.95 4.80 6.52
N ILE A 222 -8.73 4.07 7.32
CA ILE A 222 -8.29 2.78 7.86
C ILE A 222 -8.14 1.76 6.73
N ASP A 223 -9.09 1.72 5.79
CA ASP A 223 -9.01 0.90 4.57
C ASP A 223 -7.77 1.24 3.73
N ARG A 224 -7.49 2.54 3.56
CA ARG A 224 -6.30 3.04 2.85
C ARG A 224 -5.01 2.59 3.53
N ILE A 225 -4.94 2.63 4.87
CA ILE A 225 -3.81 2.08 5.64
C ILE A 225 -3.66 0.59 5.39
N PHE A 226 -4.75 -0.19 5.48
CA PHE A 226 -4.70 -1.64 5.24
C PHE A 226 -4.22 -1.96 3.82
N TYR A 227 -4.69 -1.24 2.81
CA TYR A 227 -4.27 -1.42 1.44
C TYR A 227 -2.76 -1.21 1.23
N MET A 228 -2.15 -0.25 1.94
CA MET A 228 -0.72 0.03 1.85
C MET A 228 0.15 -1.05 2.51
N ILE A 229 -0.32 -1.63 3.61
CA ILE A 229 0.49 -2.58 4.40
C ILE A 229 0.27 -4.05 4.00
N ASP A 230 -0.86 -4.39 3.39
CA ASP A 230 -1.24 -5.75 3.02
C ASP A 230 -0.17 -6.50 2.18
N PRO A 231 0.52 -5.88 1.19
CA PRO A 231 1.54 -6.59 0.42
C PRO A 231 2.71 -7.14 1.25
N SER A 232 3.17 -6.42 2.28
CA SER A 232 4.20 -6.91 3.21
C SER A 232 3.74 -8.18 3.94
N PHE A 233 2.52 -8.17 4.49
CA PHE A 233 1.98 -9.32 5.22
C PHE A 233 1.75 -10.56 4.36
N GLN A 234 1.39 -10.38 3.08
CA GLN A 234 1.22 -11.50 2.15
C GLN A 234 2.55 -12.12 1.72
N ALA A 235 3.62 -11.33 1.69
CA ALA A 235 4.94 -11.77 1.25
C ALA A 235 5.71 -12.52 2.33
N HIS A 236 5.54 -12.11 3.60
CA HIS A 236 6.32 -12.65 4.71
C HIS A 236 5.48 -13.59 5.58
N ALA A 237 5.94 -14.83 5.73
CA ALA A 237 5.48 -15.68 6.81
C ALA A 237 5.79 -15.03 8.17
N LEU A 238 5.00 -15.33 9.19
CA LEU A 238 5.14 -14.86 10.59
C LEU A 238 6.60 -14.98 11.10
N LYS A 239 7.42 -13.96 10.83
CA LYS A 239 8.75 -13.76 11.40
C LYS A 239 8.59 -12.81 12.59
N ASN A 240 9.47 -12.94 13.60
CA ASN A 240 9.40 -12.13 14.82
C ASN A 240 9.31 -10.63 14.56
N LYS A 241 10.02 -10.07 13.58
CA LYS A 241 9.95 -8.64 13.25
C LYS A 241 8.54 -8.15 12.86
N TYR A 242 7.70 -9.04 12.32
CA TYR A 242 6.33 -8.73 11.90
C TYR A 242 5.30 -8.87 13.02
N LEU A 243 5.66 -9.41 14.20
CA LEU A 243 4.72 -9.57 15.31
C LEU A 243 4.14 -8.22 15.76
N LEU A 244 4.98 -7.18 15.88
CA LEU A 244 4.52 -5.83 16.20
C LEU A 244 3.54 -5.30 15.15
N TYR A 245 3.79 -5.58 13.87
CA TYR A 245 2.95 -5.14 12.77
C TYR A 245 1.56 -5.81 12.84
N TYR A 246 1.49 -7.09 13.23
CA TYR A 246 0.21 -7.75 13.47
C TYR A 246 -0.57 -7.12 14.63
N HIS A 247 0.10 -6.64 15.68
CA HIS A 247 -0.56 -5.90 16.77
C HIS A 247 -1.12 -4.55 16.29
N VAL A 248 -0.36 -3.79 15.50
CA VAL A 248 -0.86 -2.55 14.86
C VAL A 248 -2.12 -2.83 14.03
N VAL A 249 -2.06 -3.86 13.18
CA VAL A 249 -3.20 -4.26 12.33
C VAL A 249 -4.39 -4.69 13.17
N TYR A 250 -4.16 -5.42 14.25
CA TYR A 250 -5.22 -5.86 15.15
C TYR A 250 -5.97 -4.64 15.74
N GLU A 251 -5.26 -3.66 16.28
CA GLU A 251 -5.88 -2.47 16.86
C GLU A 251 -6.62 -1.61 15.83
N LEU A 252 -6.07 -1.47 14.63
CA LEU A 252 -6.76 -0.77 13.54
C LEU A 252 -8.01 -1.55 13.09
N LYS A 253 -8.00 -2.88 13.14
CA LYS A 253 -9.17 -3.71 12.81
C LYS A 253 -10.27 -3.59 13.86
N GLU A 254 -9.92 -3.59 15.13
CA GLU A 254 -10.87 -3.33 16.22
C GLU A 254 -11.52 -1.95 16.05
N LEU A 255 -10.72 -0.91 15.73
CA LEU A 255 -11.24 0.42 15.45
C LEU A 255 -12.18 0.44 14.24
N HIS A 256 -11.77 -0.18 13.12
CA HIS A 256 -12.57 -0.30 11.91
C HIS A 256 -13.89 -1.05 12.15
N SER A 257 -13.83 -2.19 12.86
CA SER A 257 -15.01 -2.96 13.23
C SER A 257 -15.96 -2.16 14.11
N SER A 258 -15.43 -1.35 15.03
CA SER A 258 -16.27 -0.49 15.87
C SER A 258 -17.15 0.45 15.04
N ILE A 259 -16.62 1.02 13.95
CA ILE A 259 -17.38 1.92 13.07
C ILE A 259 -18.53 1.16 12.39
N LEU A 260 -18.29 -0.10 11.99
CA LEU A 260 -19.26 -0.90 11.22
C LEU A 260 -20.34 -1.60 12.06
N THR A 261 -20.09 -1.88 13.35
CA THR A 261 -21.04 -2.65 14.17
C THR A 261 -22.32 -1.90 14.56
N ASP A 262 -22.35 -0.57 14.40
CA ASP A 262 -23.49 0.27 14.79
C ASP A 262 -24.23 0.93 13.61
N MET A 263 -23.84 0.59 12.35
CA MET A 263 -24.61 0.92 11.14
C MET A 263 -25.74 -0.09 10.89
#